data_AF-A0A930RHF5-F1
#
_entry.id   AF-A0A930RHF5-F1
#
_cell.length_a   1.000
_cell.length_b   1.000
_cell.length_c   1.000
_cell.angle_alpha   90.00
_cell.angle_beta   90.00
_cell.angle_gamma   90.00
#
_symmetry.space_group_name_H-M   'P 1'
#
loop_
_entity.id
_entity.type
_entity.pdbx_description
1 polymer ?
#
loop_
_entity_poly.entity_id
_entity_poly.type
_entity_poly.pdbx_seq_one_letter_code
_entity_poly.pdbx_strand_id
1 'polypeptide(L)'
;MNWKIEEGGIMEKKLTKSDLFWIFMRSNLQQASFNFERIHALGFCFDMVPAIKRLYHDKAEQAAALKRHLNFFNVTPACAGPVLGVTAAMEEARANGADVSDGTINSIKIGLMGPLCGVGDPVFWGTLRPITAALGASLAIGGSLLGPVIFF
;
A
#
# COMPACT_ATOMS: atom_id res chain seq x y z
N MET A 1 -1.28 49.78 19.04
CA MET A 1 -1.45 48.61 19.92
C MET A 1 -2.09 47.52 19.07
N ASN A 2 -1.26 46.71 18.41
CA ASN A 2 -1.72 45.70 17.44
C ASN A 2 -1.90 44.37 18.17
N TRP A 3 -3.15 44.00 18.41
CA TRP A 3 -3.52 42.67 18.87
C TRP A 3 -3.45 41.73 17.67
N LYS A 4 -2.35 40.96 17.56
CA LYS A 4 -2.36 39.74 16.74
C LYS A 4 -3.12 38.69 17.55
N ILE A 5 -4.29 38.31 17.05
CA ILE A 5 -4.93 37.07 17.46
C ILE A 5 -4.04 35.95 16.92
N GLU A 6 -3.36 35.23 17.81
CA GLU A 6 -2.80 33.93 17.48
C GLU A 6 -3.99 33.00 17.25
N GLU A 7 -4.34 32.80 15.97
CA GLU A 7 -5.15 31.66 15.59
C GLU A 7 -4.35 30.42 16.01
N GLY A 8 -4.88 29.68 16.98
CA GLY A 8 -4.37 28.37 17.38
C GLY A 8 -4.50 27.40 16.21
N GLY A 9 -3.55 27.47 15.28
CA GLY A 9 -3.50 26.64 14.09
C GLY A 9 -3.27 25.20 14.50
N ILE A 10 -4.25 24.34 14.21
CA ILE A 10 -4.10 22.90 14.27
C ILE A 10 -2.91 22.58 13.35
N MET A 11 -1.82 22.06 13.92
CA MET A 11 -0.61 21.73 13.18
C MET A 11 -0.97 20.72 12.08
N GLU A 12 -0.81 21.09 10.81
CA GLU A 12 -1.16 20.26 9.66
C GLU A 12 -0.44 18.91 9.74
N LYS A 13 -1.21 17.82 9.80
CA LYS A 13 -0.67 16.47 9.86
C LYS A 13 -0.28 16.05 8.46
N LYS A 14 1.02 15.82 8.24
CA LYS A 14 1.56 15.54 6.91
C LYS A 14 2.43 14.30 6.89
N LEU A 15 2.22 13.46 5.89
CA LEU A 15 3.06 12.33 5.57
C LEU A 15 4.39 12.83 5.00
N THR A 16 5.47 12.21 5.46
CA THR A 16 6.81 12.52 5.01
C THR A 16 7.24 11.52 3.92
N LYS A 17 8.29 11.87 3.18
CA LYS A 17 8.94 10.93 2.25
C LYS A 17 9.42 9.66 2.95
N SER A 18 9.83 9.76 4.22
CA SER A 18 10.24 8.61 5.03
C SER A 18 9.07 7.66 5.28
N ASP A 19 7.88 8.19 5.57
CA ASP A 19 6.68 7.37 5.78
C ASP A 19 6.31 6.62 4.50
N LEU A 20 6.34 7.30 3.35
CA LEU A 20 6.09 6.69 2.03
C LEU A 20 7.13 5.62 1.67
N PHE A 21 8.40 5.87 1.99
CA PHE A 21 9.46 4.87 1.80
C PHE A 21 9.21 3.63 2.65
N TRP A 22 8.81 3.80 3.92
CA TRP A 22 8.49 2.67 4.78
C TRP A 22 7.23 1.91 4.35
N ILE A 23 6.22 2.59 3.80
CA ILE A 23 5.07 1.94 3.17
C ILE A 23 5.54 1.07 2.00
N PHE A 24 6.38 1.62 1.11
CA PHE A 24 6.95 0.87 -0.02
C PHE A 24 7.78 -0.33 0.42
N MET A 25 8.65 -0.17 1.42
CA MET A 25 9.45 -1.29 1.92
C MET A 25 8.58 -2.40 2.50
N ARG A 26 7.49 -2.04 3.20
CA ARG A 26 6.56 -3.01 3.79
C ARG A 26 5.69 -3.71 2.75
N SER A 27 5.28 -3.01 1.69
CA SER A 27 4.42 -3.60 0.64
C SER A 27 5.07 -4.76 -0.10
N ASN A 28 6.41 -4.86 -0.08
CA ASN A 28 7.12 -6.03 -0.61
C ASN A 28 6.79 -7.33 0.14
N LEU A 29 6.24 -7.25 1.36
CA LEU A 29 5.85 -8.38 2.19
C LEU A 29 4.34 -8.64 2.18
N GLN A 30 3.59 -8.06 1.24
CA GLN A 30 2.12 -8.17 1.22
C GLN A 30 1.59 -9.60 1.24
N GLN A 31 2.26 -10.50 0.50
CA GLN A 31 1.84 -11.90 0.41
C GLN A 31 2.20 -12.74 1.64
N ALA A 32 3.07 -12.24 2.54
CA ALA A 32 3.46 -12.99 3.75
C ALA A 32 2.29 -13.25 4.70
N SER A 33 1.20 -12.49 4.57
CA SER A 33 0.00 -12.57 5.42
C SER A 33 -1.24 -13.09 4.68
N PHE A 34 -1.05 -13.70 3.51
CA PHE A 34 -2.13 -14.22 2.70
C PHE A 34 -3.00 -15.22 3.49
N ASN A 35 -4.32 -15.01 3.48
CA ASN A 35 -5.28 -15.93 4.09
C ASN A 35 -6.57 -16.01 3.27
N PHE A 36 -7.33 -17.09 3.43
CA PHE A 36 -8.54 -17.31 2.65
C PHE A 36 -9.73 -16.42 3.04
N GLU A 37 -9.73 -15.85 4.25
CA GLU A 37 -10.84 -15.00 4.71
C GLU A 37 -10.79 -13.63 4.03
N ARG A 38 -9.60 -13.03 3.94
CA ARG A 38 -9.42 -11.62 3.54
C ARG A 38 -8.23 -11.35 2.62
N ILE A 39 -7.57 -12.39 2.12
CA ILE A 39 -6.47 -12.35 1.15
C ILE A 39 -5.32 -11.47 1.63
N HIS A 40 -5.17 -10.24 1.14
CA HIS A 40 -4.04 -9.34 1.45
C HIS A 40 -4.40 -8.26 2.49
N ALA A 41 -5.56 -8.33 3.13
CA ALA A 41 -6.01 -7.29 4.06
C ALA A 41 -5.04 -7.03 5.23
N LEU A 42 -4.46 -8.09 5.81
CA LEU A 42 -3.50 -7.94 6.92
C LEU A 42 -2.20 -7.29 6.45
N GLY A 43 -1.71 -7.66 5.25
CA GLY A 43 -0.55 -7.04 4.62
C GLY A 43 -0.80 -5.56 4.35
N PHE A 44 -1.94 -5.23 3.77
CA PHE A 44 -2.35 -3.85 3.54
C PHE A 44 -2.41 -3.04 4.85
N CYS A 45 -2.95 -3.63 5.92
CA CYS A 45 -2.96 -3.00 7.24
C CYS A 45 -1.54 -2.75 7.75
N PHE A 46 -0.64 -3.73 7.62
CA PHE A 46 0.77 -3.61 8.00
C PHE A 46 1.52 -2.52 7.22
N ASP A 47 1.24 -2.40 5.92
CA ASP A 47 1.79 -1.38 5.04
C ASP A 47 1.41 0.02 5.51
N MET A 48 0.16 0.21 5.94
CA MET A 48 -0.39 1.50 6.38
C MET A 48 0.08 1.95 7.78
N VAL A 49 0.63 1.05 8.61
CA VAL A 49 1.05 1.37 9.99
C VAL A 49 1.95 2.62 10.11
N PRO A 50 2.95 2.88 9.24
CA PRO A 50 3.75 4.12 9.30
C PRO A 50 2.89 5.38 9.15
N ALA A 51 1.98 5.40 8.18
CA ALA A 51 1.05 6.51 7.98
C ALA A 51 0.12 6.69 9.19
N ILE A 52 -0.48 5.60 9.68
CA ILE A 52 -1.40 5.66 10.83
C ILE A 52 -0.70 6.18 12.09
N LYS A 53 0.53 5.72 12.37
CA LYS A 53 1.31 6.20 13.53
C LYS A 53 1.70 7.67 13.42
N ARG A 54 1.86 8.20 12.20
CA ARG A 54 2.14 9.61 11.96
C ARG A 54 0.91 10.47 12.16
N LEU A 55 -0.22 10.06 11.59
CA LEU A 55 -1.44 10.85 11.48
C LEU A 55 -2.32 10.80 12.75
N TYR A 56 -2.25 9.71 13.51
CA TYR A 56 -3.06 9.52 14.72
C TYR A 56 -2.15 9.27 15.91
N HIS A 57 -2.34 10.02 17.01
CA HIS A 57 -1.53 9.88 18.23
C HIS A 57 -2.27 9.14 19.33
N ASP A 58 -3.61 9.24 19.36
CA ASP A 58 -4.43 8.49 20.29
C ASP A 58 -4.51 6.99 19.91
N LYS A 59 -4.54 6.12 20.93
CA LYS A 59 -4.54 4.68 20.72
C LYS A 59 -5.88 4.15 20.21
N ALA A 60 -7.00 4.74 20.62
CA ALA A 60 -8.31 4.37 20.13
C ALA A 60 -8.46 4.79 18.65
N GLU A 61 -7.98 5.97 18.28
CA GLU A 61 -7.94 6.42 16.88
C GLU A 61 -7.05 5.53 16.01
N GLN A 62 -5.84 5.19 16.47
CA GLN A 62 -4.96 4.24 15.76
C GLN A 62 -5.64 2.88 15.58
N ALA A 63 -6.30 2.36 16.61
CA ALA A 63 -6.99 1.07 16.53
C ALA A 63 -8.18 1.11 15.55
N ALA A 64 -8.95 2.20 15.56
CA ALA A 64 -10.02 2.41 14.59
C ALA A 64 -9.47 2.49 13.16
N ALA A 65 -8.35 3.22 12.97
CA ALA A 65 -7.69 3.38 11.69
C ALA A 65 -7.05 2.09 11.14
N LEU A 66 -6.59 1.19 12.01
CA LEU A 66 -6.11 -0.12 11.59
C LEU A 66 -7.27 -1.08 11.24
N LYS A 67 -8.39 -1.03 11.98
CA LYS A 67 -9.56 -1.88 11.71
C LYS A 67 -10.15 -1.66 10.32
N ARG A 68 -10.27 -0.42 9.88
CA ARG A 68 -10.73 -0.05 8.52
C ARG A 68 -9.82 -0.58 7.40
N HIS A 69 -8.54 -0.81 7.68
CA HIS A 69 -7.60 -1.39 6.72
C HIS A 69 -7.58 -2.93 6.69
N LEU A 70 -8.28 -3.58 7.63
CA LEU A 70 -8.46 -5.04 7.68
C LEU A 70 -9.65 -5.54 6.84
N ASN A 71 -10.26 -4.67 6.03
CA ASN A 71 -11.26 -5.07 5.03
C ASN A 71 -10.60 -5.82 3.88
N PHE A 72 -11.37 -6.73 3.26
CA PHE A 72 -10.94 -7.54 2.12
C PHE A 72 -10.14 -6.70 1.11
N PHE A 73 -8.98 -7.20 0.71
CA PHE A 73 -8.13 -6.55 -0.28
C PHE A 73 -7.43 -7.61 -1.11
N ASN A 74 -7.60 -7.53 -2.42
CA ASN A 74 -6.91 -8.40 -3.36
C ASN A 74 -6.53 -7.60 -4.61
N VAL A 75 -5.22 -7.45 -4.80
CA VAL A 75 -4.62 -6.85 -5.99
C VAL A 75 -3.35 -7.64 -6.33
N THR A 76 -2.96 -7.67 -7.61
CA THR A 76 -1.63 -8.15 -8.01
C THR A 76 -0.59 -7.41 -7.16
N PRO A 77 0.28 -8.09 -6.39
CA PRO A 77 1.15 -7.44 -5.40
C PRO A 77 2.01 -6.29 -5.97
N ALA A 78 2.54 -6.47 -7.18
CA ALA A 78 3.32 -5.45 -7.88
C ALA A 78 2.52 -4.17 -8.21
N CYS A 79 1.19 -4.25 -8.22
CA CYS A 79 0.26 -3.15 -8.52
C CYS A 79 -0.38 -2.56 -7.25
N ALA A 80 0.05 -2.95 -6.04
CA ALA A 80 -0.54 -2.46 -4.80
C ALA A 80 -0.15 -1.01 -4.46
N GLY A 81 1.01 -0.55 -4.93
CA GLY A 81 1.57 0.78 -4.64
C GLY A 81 0.60 1.95 -4.88
N PRO A 82 -0.05 2.05 -6.07
CA PRO A 82 -1.04 3.09 -6.32
C PRO A 82 -2.20 3.10 -5.31
N VAL A 83 -2.70 1.93 -4.91
CA VAL A 83 -3.80 1.84 -3.93
C VAL A 83 -3.36 2.30 -2.55
N LEU A 84 -2.16 1.89 -2.13
CA LEU A 84 -1.55 2.34 -0.87
C LEU A 84 -1.36 3.86 -0.85
N GLY A 85 -0.83 4.43 -1.94
CA GLY A 85 -0.62 5.88 -2.06
C GLY A 85 -1.91 6.69 -1.97
N VAL A 86 -2.94 6.30 -2.72
CA VAL A 86 -4.26 6.95 -2.65
C VAL A 86 -4.87 6.83 -1.26
N THR A 87 -4.80 5.63 -0.66
CA THR A 87 -5.34 5.39 0.68
C THR A 87 -4.61 6.25 1.73
N ALA A 88 -3.28 6.36 1.65
CA ALA A 88 -2.49 7.20 2.54
C ALA A 88 -2.83 8.68 2.41
N ALA A 89 -3.06 9.18 1.19
CA ALA A 89 -3.54 10.54 0.97
C ALA A 89 -4.95 10.78 1.55
N MET A 90 -5.84 9.80 1.45
CA MET A 90 -7.17 9.89 2.06
C MET A 90 -7.12 9.88 3.59
N GLU A 91 -6.21 9.10 4.19
CA GLU A 91 -5.97 9.15 5.65
C GLU A 91 -5.40 10.48 6.08
N GLU A 92 -4.47 11.05 5.32
CA GLU A 92 -3.91 12.38 5.59
C GLU A 92 -5.03 13.45 5.55
N ALA A 93 -5.86 13.44 4.50
CA ALA A 93 -6.99 14.36 4.39
C ALA A 93 -7.96 14.21 5.58
N ARG A 94 -8.32 12.97 5.94
CA ARG A 94 -9.20 12.70 7.08
C ARG A 94 -8.59 13.17 8.40
N ALA A 95 -7.31 12.92 8.62
CA ALA A 95 -6.61 13.32 9.83
C ALA A 95 -6.54 14.84 10.00
N ASN A 96 -6.59 15.58 8.89
CA ASN A 96 -6.69 17.04 8.83
C ASN A 96 -8.15 17.57 8.83
N GLY A 97 -9.15 16.72 9.07
CA GLY A 97 -10.54 17.13 9.25
C GLY A 97 -11.41 17.09 7.98
N ALA A 98 -10.93 16.54 6.87
CA ALA A 98 -11.78 16.28 5.71
C ALA A 98 -12.84 15.21 6.03
N ASP A 99 -14.06 15.39 5.52
CA ASP A 99 -15.16 14.43 5.67
C ASP A 99 -14.94 13.20 4.78
N VAL A 100 -14.07 12.30 5.24
CA VAL A 100 -13.72 11.06 4.54
C VAL A 100 -14.15 9.87 5.39
N SER A 101 -15.27 9.26 5.04
CA SER A 101 -15.81 8.10 5.73
C SER A 101 -14.96 6.83 5.54
N ASP A 102 -15.11 5.85 6.44
CA ASP A 102 -14.48 4.53 6.29
C ASP A 102 -14.96 3.83 5.02
N GLY A 103 -16.25 3.98 4.70
CA GLY A 103 -16.86 3.45 3.49
C GLY A 103 -16.22 4.04 2.23
N THR A 104 -15.95 5.36 2.21
CA THR A 104 -15.36 6.04 1.06
C THR A 104 -13.98 5.46 0.72
N ILE A 105 -13.11 5.30 1.72
CA ILE A 105 -11.77 4.75 1.51
C ILE A 105 -11.85 3.26 1.10
N ASN A 106 -12.76 2.49 1.70
CA ASN A 106 -12.92 1.10 1.32
C ASN A 106 -13.46 0.94 -0.12
N SER A 107 -14.40 1.79 -0.53
CA SER A 107 -14.94 1.83 -1.89
C SER A 107 -13.87 2.17 -2.92
N ILE A 108 -12.96 3.11 -2.61
CA ILE A 108 -11.82 3.41 -3.49
C ILE A 108 -10.89 2.20 -3.60
N LYS A 109 -10.56 1.54 -2.49
CA LYS A 109 -9.77 0.30 -2.54
C LYS A 109 -10.43 -0.74 -3.45
N ILE A 110 -11.72 -1.03 -3.25
CA ILE A 110 -12.48 -2.01 -4.06
C ILE A 110 -12.53 -1.59 -5.53
N GLY A 111 -12.81 -0.32 -5.82
CA GLY A 111 -12.87 0.21 -7.18
C GLY A 111 -11.54 0.08 -7.94
N LEU A 112 -10.41 0.14 -7.22
CA LEU A 112 -9.08 -0.03 -7.81
C LEU A 112 -8.64 -1.50 -7.93
N MET A 113 -9.16 -2.41 -7.11
CA MET A 113 -8.78 -3.84 -7.15
C MET A 113 -9.03 -4.46 -8.53
N GLY A 114 -10.21 -4.27 -9.10
CA GLY A 114 -10.61 -4.91 -10.37
C GLY A 114 -9.69 -4.53 -11.55
N PRO A 115 -9.56 -3.23 -11.89
CA PRO A 115 -8.70 -2.79 -12.99
C PRO A 115 -7.23 -3.14 -12.78
N LEU A 116 -6.69 -2.97 -11.56
CA LEU A 116 -5.29 -3.24 -11.29
C LEU A 116 -4.96 -4.74 -11.28
N CYS A 117 -5.86 -5.61 -10.82
CA CYS A 117 -5.75 -7.06 -11.05
C CYS A 117 -5.81 -7.39 -12.54
N GLY A 118 -6.80 -6.86 -13.24
CA GLY A 118 -7.05 -7.18 -14.65
C GLY A 118 -5.87 -6.84 -15.56
N VAL A 119 -5.11 -5.79 -15.23
CA VAL A 119 -3.87 -5.42 -15.95
C VAL A 119 -2.65 -6.11 -15.33
N GLY A 120 -2.56 -6.17 -14.00
CA GLY A 120 -1.40 -6.68 -13.29
C GLY A 120 -1.16 -8.16 -13.53
N ASP A 121 -2.20 -8.98 -13.46
CA ASP A 121 -2.06 -10.44 -13.60
C ASP A 121 -1.49 -10.87 -14.97
N PRO A 122 -2.00 -10.41 -16.13
CA PRO A 122 -1.43 -10.79 -17.42
C PRO A 122 -0.02 -10.21 -17.66
N VAL A 123 0.28 -9.02 -17.11
CA VAL A 123 1.61 -8.41 -17.25
C VAL A 123 2.64 -9.16 -16.42
N PHE A 124 2.41 -9.30 -15.11
CA PHE A 124 3.42 -9.87 -14.21
C PHE A 124 3.46 -11.40 -14.28
N TRP A 125 2.31 -12.05 -14.15
CA TRP A 125 2.24 -13.51 -14.12
C TRP A 125 2.15 -14.13 -15.52
N GLY A 126 1.50 -13.45 -16.46
CA GLY A 126 1.36 -13.96 -17.84
C GLY A 126 2.59 -13.68 -18.73
N THR A 127 3.29 -12.57 -18.51
CA THR A 127 4.31 -12.10 -19.46
C THR A 127 5.70 -11.99 -18.82
N LEU A 128 5.87 -11.10 -17.85
CA LEU A 128 7.18 -10.77 -17.28
C LEU A 128 7.85 -11.98 -16.64
N ARG A 129 7.13 -12.68 -15.74
CA ARG A 129 7.69 -13.82 -15.02
C ARG A 129 7.99 -15.02 -15.93
N PRO A 130 7.11 -15.44 -16.86
CA PRO A 130 7.44 -16.52 -17.80
C PRO A 130 8.60 -16.18 -18.74
N ILE A 131 8.68 -14.95 -19.27
CA ILE A 131 9.77 -14.55 -20.17
C ILE A 131 11.11 -14.53 -19.44
N THR A 132 11.17 -13.90 -18.26
CA THR A 132 12.39 -13.87 -17.44
C THR A 132 12.79 -15.27 -16.97
N ALA A 133 11.84 -16.13 -16.62
CA ALA A 133 12.10 -17.53 -16.30
C ALA A 133 12.64 -18.32 -17.49
N ALA A 134 12.05 -18.18 -18.68
CA ALA A 134 12.50 -18.87 -19.89
C ALA A 134 13.91 -18.42 -20.31
N LEU A 135 14.17 -17.11 -20.28
CA LEU A 135 15.49 -16.54 -20.54
C LEU A 135 16.52 -17.05 -19.52
N GLY A 136 16.21 -16.94 -18.22
CA GLY A 136 17.08 -17.41 -17.14
C GLY A 136 17.38 -18.91 -17.25
N ALA A 137 16.36 -19.73 -17.51
CA ALA A 137 16.51 -21.17 -17.71
C ALA A 137 17.39 -21.50 -18.92
N SER A 138 17.21 -20.82 -20.06
CA SER A 138 18.03 -21.04 -21.25
C SER A 138 19.53 -20.78 -21.01
N LEU A 139 19.85 -19.72 -20.25
CA LEU A 139 21.22 -19.39 -19.88
C LEU A 139 21.79 -20.36 -18.84
N ALA A 140 20.96 -20.82 -17.90
CA ALA A 140 21.35 -21.78 -16.88
C ALA A 140 21.67 -23.16 -17.47
N ILE A 141 20.90 -23.63 -18.47
CA ILE A 141 21.18 -24.89 -19.20
C ILE A 141 22.57 -24.83 -19.87
N GLY A 142 22.98 -23.65 -20.36
CA GLY A 142 24.32 -23.42 -20.91
C GLY A 142 25.43 -23.29 -19.86
N GLY A 143 25.14 -23.48 -18.58
CA GLY A 143 26.11 -23.38 -17.48
C GLY A 143 26.39 -21.96 -16.98
N SER A 144 25.63 -20.95 -17.43
CA SER A 144 25.85 -19.56 -17.04
C SER A 144 25.18 -19.22 -15.70
N LEU A 145 25.95 -18.68 -14.76
CA LEU A 145 25.44 -18.12 -13.51
C LEU A 145 24.54 -16.89 -13.72
N LEU A 146 24.56 -16.28 -14.92
CA LEU A 146 23.65 -15.19 -15.26
C LEU A 146 22.20 -15.67 -15.36
N GLY A 147 21.95 -16.96 -15.60
CA GLY A 147 20.60 -17.52 -15.69
C GLY A 147 19.77 -17.27 -14.42
N PRO A 148 20.22 -17.74 -13.25
CA PRO A 148 19.57 -17.43 -11.98
C PRO A 148 19.53 -15.93 -11.68
N VAL A 149 20.60 -15.18 -11.96
CA VAL A 149 20.68 -13.74 -11.65
C VAL A 149 19.67 -12.90 -12.44
N ILE A 150 19.39 -13.26 -13.69
CA ILE A 150 18.41 -12.53 -14.53
C ILE A 150 16.97 -12.81 -14.09
N PHE A 151 16.73 -13.97 -13.47
CA PHE A 151 15.40 -14.34 -12.98
C PHE A 151 15.05 -13.71 -11.63
N PHE A 152 16.03 -13.51 -10.75
CA PHE A 152 15.86 -12.94 -9.41
C PHE A 152 15.96 -11.41 -9.39
#